data_AF-A0A3D5GNB7-F1
#
_entry.id   AF-A0A3D5GNB7-F1
#
_cell.length_a   1.000
_cell.length_b   1.000
_cell.length_c   1.000
_cell.angle_alpha   90.00
_cell.angle_beta   90.00
_cell.angle_gamma   90.00
#
_symmetry.space_group_name_H-M   'P 1'
#
loop_
_entity.id
_entity.type
_entity.pdbx_description
1 polymer ?
#
loop_
_entity_poly.entity_id
_entity_poly.type
_entity_poly.pdbx_seq_one_letter_code
_entity_poly.pdbx_strand_id
1 'polypeptide(L)'
;MGVHDVATVDEVVEALAGCEYLADEGLATAIFLALRLQRPLLLEGEAGVGKTEVGKALASWSDGGLIRLQCFEGLDSAQAVYEWDYAKQLLHLRATEAAGAASGVDVA
;
A
#
# COMPACT_ATOMS: atom_id res chain seq x y z
N MET A 1 9.25 -2.82 19.26
CA MET A 1 9.58 -1.40 18.96
C MET A 1 9.02 -1.12 17.58
N GLY A 2 8.08 -0.18 17.46
CA GLY A 2 7.43 0.09 16.17
C GLY A 2 8.38 0.81 15.22
N VAL A 3 8.16 0.66 13.91
CA VAL A 3 8.99 1.29 12.86
C VAL A 3 9.11 2.83 12.99
N HIS A 4 8.20 3.46 13.75
CA HIS A 4 8.13 4.90 13.96
C HIS A 4 8.96 5.44 15.13
N ASP A 5 9.43 4.57 16.04
CA ASP A 5 10.13 4.98 17.27
C ASP A 5 11.65 4.82 17.20
N VAL A 6 12.18 4.52 16.01
CA VAL A 6 13.61 4.32 15.80
C VAL A 6 14.40 5.61 16.01
N ALA A 7 15.44 5.53 16.82
CA ALA A 7 16.28 6.67 17.19
C ALA A 7 17.61 6.71 16.44
N THR A 8 18.12 5.57 15.98
CA THR A 8 19.46 5.45 15.36
C THR A 8 19.47 4.61 14.09
N VAL A 9 20.53 4.71 13.30
CA VAL A 9 20.76 3.88 12.11
C VAL A 9 21.03 2.42 12.51
N ASP A 10 21.76 2.20 13.60
CA ASP A 10 22.09 0.85 14.09
C ASP A 10 20.83 0.05 14.47
N GLU A 11 19.84 0.72 15.08
CA GLU A 11 18.53 0.10 15.35
C GLU A 11 17.82 -0.37 14.08
N VAL A 12 17.97 0.34 12.95
CA VAL A 12 17.44 -0.10 11.65
C VAL A 12 18.17 -1.35 11.16
N VAL A 13 19.50 -1.37 11.28
CA VAL A 13 20.32 -2.52 10.87
C VAL A 13 19.91 -3.76 11.67
N GLU A 14 19.82 -3.64 12.99
CA GLU A 14 19.42 -4.74 13.88
C GLU A 14 17.99 -5.22 13.59
N ALA A 15 17.05 -4.30 13.38
CA ALA A 15 15.67 -4.65 13.08
C ALA A 15 15.52 -5.38 11.74
N LEU A 16 16.22 -4.93 10.69
CA LEU A 16 16.22 -5.58 9.39
C LEU A 16 16.92 -6.95 9.46
N ALA A 17 18.01 -7.07 10.21
CA ALA A 17 18.69 -8.35 10.42
C ALA A 17 17.77 -9.36 11.13
N GLY A 18 16.95 -8.91 12.09
CA GLY A 18 15.91 -9.71 12.73
C GLY A 18 14.80 -10.17 11.76
N CYS A 19 14.67 -9.52 10.61
CA CYS A 19 13.77 -9.87 9.52
C CYS A 19 14.49 -10.58 8.36
N GLU A 20 15.65 -11.20 8.63
CA GLU A 20 16.47 -11.93 7.65
C GLU A 20 16.97 -11.06 6.47
N TYR A 21 17.09 -9.74 6.69
CA TYR A 21 17.58 -8.79 5.68
C TYR A 21 18.87 -8.11 6.16
N LEU A 22 19.97 -8.33 5.44
CA LEU A 22 21.24 -7.67 5.73
C LEU A 22 21.35 -6.35 4.95
N ALA A 23 21.16 -5.23 5.64
CA ALA A 23 21.35 -3.90 5.08
C ALA A 23 22.78 -3.40 5.28
N ASP A 24 23.31 -2.69 4.28
CA ASP A 24 24.48 -1.85 4.47
C ASP A 24 24.11 -0.53 5.18
N GLU A 25 25.13 0.21 5.61
CA GLU A 25 24.97 1.48 6.32
C GLU A 25 24.20 2.52 5.47
N GLY A 26 24.40 2.52 4.14
CA GLY A 26 23.77 3.48 3.23
C GLY A 26 22.26 3.27 3.14
N LEU A 27 21.83 2.03 2.94
CA LEU A 27 20.43 1.63 2.90
C LEU A 27 19.76 1.82 4.26
N ALA A 28 20.42 1.42 5.35
CA ALA A 28 19.91 1.62 6.70
C ALA A 28 19.71 3.11 7.01
N THR A 29 20.66 3.96 6.61
CA THR A 29 20.55 5.42 6.75
C THR A 29 19.38 5.98 5.94
N ALA A 30 19.22 5.54 4.68
CA ALA A 30 18.12 5.99 3.84
C ALA A 30 16.75 5.60 4.41
N ILE A 31 16.62 4.38 4.93
CA ILE A 31 15.41 3.88 5.61
C ILE A 31 15.16 4.69 6.88
N PHE A 32 16.18 4.88 7.72
CA PHE A 32 16.08 5.69 8.93
C PHE A 32 15.53 7.09 8.63
N LEU A 33 16.10 7.77 7.63
CA LEU A 33 15.64 9.10 7.22
C LEU A 33 14.22 9.07 6.65
N ALA A 34 13.86 8.08 5.84
CA ALA A 34 12.49 7.93 5.32
C ALA A 34 11.46 7.78 6.46
N LEU A 35 11.79 6.99 7.49
CA LEU A 35 10.97 6.80 8.68
C LEU A 35 10.88 8.07 9.53
N ARG A 36 12.00 8.77 9.77
CA ARG A 36 12.02 10.00 10.59
C ARG A 36 11.35 11.19 9.91
N LEU A 37 11.53 11.32 8.59
CA LEU A 37 10.99 12.43 7.80
C LEU A 37 9.59 12.15 7.28
N GLN A 38 9.09 10.92 7.40
CA GLN A 38 7.82 10.47 6.82
C GLN A 38 7.76 10.76 5.31
N ARG A 39 8.84 10.39 4.60
CA ARG A 39 8.99 10.61 3.16
C ARG A 39 9.08 9.28 2.40
N PRO A 40 8.49 9.18 1.20
CA PRO A 40 8.62 7.99 0.36
C PRO A 40 10.07 7.70 0.01
N LEU A 41 10.42 6.42 -0.07
CA LEU A 41 11.74 5.93 -0.44
C LEU A 41 11.70 5.32 -1.84
N LEU A 42 12.57 5.82 -2.73
CA LEU A 42 12.83 5.22 -4.04
C LEU A 42 14.16 4.47 -3.97
N LEU A 43 14.17 3.20 -4.42
CA LEU A 43 15.36 2.35 -4.39
C LEU A 43 15.82 2.04 -5.81
N GLU A 44 17.04 2.45 -6.12
CA GLU A 44 17.71 2.21 -7.41
C GLU A 44 18.86 1.21 -7.26
N GLY A 45 19.18 0.47 -8.32
CA GLY A 45 20.33 -0.42 -8.35
C GLY A 45 20.18 -1.56 -9.37
N GLU A 46 21.11 -2.50 -9.38
CA GLU A 46 21.11 -3.64 -10.30
C GLU A 46 20.02 -4.68 -9.99
N ALA A 47 19.65 -5.50 -10.97
CA ALA A 47 18.71 -6.59 -10.75
C ALA A 47 19.29 -7.59 -9.72
N GLY A 48 18.48 -8.02 -8.75
CA GLY A 48 18.87 -9.04 -7.76
C GLY A 48 19.51 -8.53 -6.46
N VAL A 49 19.75 -7.22 -6.30
CA VAL A 49 20.36 -6.64 -5.08
C VAL A 49 19.42 -6.50 -3.86
N GLY A 50 18.30 -7.23 -3.83
CA GLY A 50 17.39 -7.22 -2.67
C GLY A 50 16.35 -6.09 -2.61
N LYS A 51 16.20 -5.26 -3.66
CA LYS A 51 15.19 -4.18 -3.71
C LYS A 51 13.75 -4.60 -3.40
N THR A 52 13.37 -5.81 -3.79
CA THR A 52 12.02 -6.34 -3.49
C THR A 52 11.95 -6.89 -2.06
N GLU A 53 13.03 -7.50 -1.59
CA GLU A 53 13.08 -8.13 -0.27
C GLU A 53 13.06 -7.10 0.86
N VAL A 54 13.68 -5.93 0.68
CA VAL A 54 13.63 -4.87 1.70
C VAL A 54 12.20 -4.41 1.99
N GLY A 55 11.32 -4.37 0.98
CA GLY A 55 9.92 -4.05 1.18
C GLY A 55 9.18 -5.09 2.03
N LYS A 56 9.52 -6.38 1.87
CA LYS A 56 8.99 -7.46 2.72
C LYS A 56 9.55 -7.38 4.14
N ALA A 57 10.85 -7.13 4.29
CA ALA A 57 11.48 -6.97 5.59
C ALA A 57 10.87 -5.78 6.37
N LEU A 58 10.64 -4.65 5.71
CA LEU A 58 9.97 -3.48 6.30
C LEU A 58 8.53 -3.78 6.72
N ALA A 59 7.77 -4.54 5.92
CA ALA A 59 6.42 -4.96 6.28
C ALA A 59 6.41 -5.89 7.50
N SER A 60 7.30 -6.89 7.51
CA SER A 60 7.48 -7.80 8.66
C SER A 60 7.89 -7.05 9.92
N TRP A 61 8.83 -6.11 9.81
CA TRP A 61 9.29 -5.32 10.95
C TRP A 61 8.20 -4.39 11.48
N SER A 62 7.42 -3.76 10.61
CA SER A 62 6.33 -2.87 11.00
C SER A 62 5.05 -3.59 11.47
N ASP A 63 5.02 -4.92 11.39
CA ASP A 63 3.79 -5.73 11.53
C ASP A 63 2.65 -5.23 10.62
N GLY A 64 3.04 -4.69 9.46
CA GLY A 64 2.18 -4.04 8.49
C GLY A 64 1.85 -4.92 7.29
N GLY A 65 0.75 -4.61 6.61
CA GLY A 65 0.41 -5.26 5.35
C GLY A 65 1.32 -4.80 4.20
N LEU A 66 1.90 -5.75 3.45
CA LEU A 66 2.63 -5.45 2.21
C LEU A 66 1.67 -5.46 1.00
N ILE A 67 1.39 -4.27 0.46
CA ILE A 67 0.66 -4.12 -0.80
C ILE A 67 1.66 -4.02 -1.94
N ARG A 68 1.63 -4.98 -2.87
CA ARG A 68 2.52 -5.02 -4.03
C ARG A 68 1.78 -4.59 -5.29
N LEU A 69 2.08 -3.39 -5.79
CA LEU A 69 1.67 -2.93 -7.11
C LEU A 69 2.83 -3.09 -8.10
N GLN A 70 2.64 -3.90 -9.13
CA GLN A 70 3.62 -4.03 -10.20
C GLN A 70 3.35 -2.97 -11.27
N CYS A 71 4.25 -2.00 -11.40
CA CYS A 71 4.16 -0.99 -12.45
C CYS A 71 4.70 -1.56 -13.76
N PHE A 72 3.89 -1.49 -14.82
CA PHE A 72 4.26 -1.88 -16.17
C PHE A 72 3.60 -0.91 -17.17
N GLU A 73 4.03 -0.97 -18.43
CA GLU A 73 3.46 -0.12 -19.47
C GLU A 73 1.98 -0.42 -19.71
N GLY A 74 1.13 0.61 -19.65
CA GLY A 74 -0.32 0.47 -19.79
C GLY A 74 -1.07 0.25 -18.47
N LEU A 75 -0.38 0.23 -17.32
CA LEU A 75 -1.04 0.36 -16.03
C LEU A 75 -1.58 1.80 -15.86
N ASP A 76 -2.89 1.94 -15.67
CA ASP A 76 -3.54 3.22 -15.40
C ASP A 76 -4.09 3.33 -13.96
N SER A 77 -4.61 4.51 -13.61
CA SER A 77 -5.15 4.78 -12.27
C SER A 77 -6.41 3.98 -11.95
N ALA A 78 -7.25 3.70 -12.95
CA ALA A 78 -8.48 2.93 -12.79
C ALA A 78 -8.16 1.48 -12.38
N GLN A 79 -7.14 0.89 -13.01
CA GLN A 79 -6.61 -0.43 -12.69
C GLN A 79 -5.85 -0.46 -11.36
N ALA A 80 -5.12 0.61 -11.01
CA ALA A 80 -4.29 0.64 -9.81
C ALA A 80 -5.07 0.92 -8.51
N VAL A 81 -6.10 1.78 -8.55
CA VAL A 81 -6.80 2.26 -7.35
C VAL A 81 -8.18 1.63 -7.18
N TYR A 82 -8.81 1.18 -8.26
CA TYR A 82 -10.21 0.75 -8.42
C TYR A 82 -11.06 1.77 -9.21
N GLU A 83 -11.90 1.28 -10.12
CA GLU A 83 -12.95 2.04 -10.80
C GLU A 83 -14.32 1.70 -10.21
N TRP A 84 -15.09 2.73 -9.88
CA TRP A 84 -16.48 2.56 -9.43
C TRP A 84 -17.37 2.10 -10.58
N ASP A 85 -18.12 1.01 -10.38
CA ASP A 85 -19.08 0.51 -11.35
C ASP A 85 -20.36 1.38 -11.36
N TYR A 86 -20.26 2.49 -12.08
CA TYR A 86 -21.37 3.44 -12.27
C TYR A 86 -22.59 2.79 -12.92
N ALA A 87 -22.40 1.80 -13.79
CA ALA A 87 -23.51 1.10 -14.44
C ALA A 87 -24.35 0.33 -13.41
N LYS A 88 -23.71 -0.37 -12.47
CA LYS A 88 -24.42 -1.03 -11.36
C LYS A 88 -25.11 -0.04 -10.44
N GLN A 89 -24.50 1.12 -10.14
CA GLN A 89 -25.15 2.16 -9.34
C GLN A 89 -26.41 2.70 -10.03
N LEU A 90 -26.33 3.01 -11.33
CA LEU A 90 -27.47 3.45 -12.12
C LEU A 90 -28.56 2.38 -12.18
N LEU A 91 -28.19 1.12 -12.41
CA LEU A 91 -29.16 0.02 -12.45
C LEU A 91 -29.89 -0.14 -11.10
N HIS A 92 -29.16 -0.02 -9.98
CA HIS A 92 -29.73 -0.05 -8.64
C HIS A 92 -30.70 1.11 -8.39
N LEU A 93 -30.32 2.34 -8.77
CA LEU A 93 -31.18 3.52 -8.70
C LEU A 93 -32.47 3.35 -9.51
N ARG A 94 -32.37 2.83 -10.74
CA ARG A 94 -33.55 2.57 -11.58
C ARG A 94 -34.45 1.48 -10.99
N ALA A 95 -33.86 0.41 -10.46
CA ALA A 95 -34.62 -0.66 -9.82
C ALA A 95 -35.34 -0.17 -8.55
N THR A 96 -34.71 0.69 -7.75
CA THR A 96 -35.33 1.29 -6.56
C THR A 96 -36.42 2.33 -6.92
N GLU A 97 -36.23 3.15 -7.97
CA GLU A 97 -37.28 4.03 -8.51
C GLU A 97 -38.51 3.22 -8.96
N ALA A 98 -38.29 2.16 -9.73
CA ALA A 98 -39.37 1.30 -10.21
C ALA A 98 -40.11 0.58 -9.06
N ALA A 99 -39.38 0.11 -8.05
CA ALA A 99 -39.97 -0.53 -6.86
C ALA A 99 -40.72 0.46 -5.97
N GLY A 100 -40.24 1.70 -5.83
CA GLY A 100 -40.91 2.77 -5.08
C GLY A 100 -42.14 3.34 -5.79
N ALA A 101 -42.16 3.33 -7.13
CA ALA A 101 -43.36 3.67 -7.91
C ALA A 101 -44.45 2.60 -7.78
N ALA A 102 -44.10 1.35 -7.46
CA ALA A 102 -45.04 0.25 -7.27
C ALA A 102 -45.72 0.25 -5.88
N SER A 103 -45.19 0.97 -4.88
CA SER A 103 -45.75 1.05 -3.52
C SER A 103 -46.63 2.28 -3.26
N GLY A 104 -46.81 3.16 -4.26
CA GLY A 104 -47.59 4.39 -4.15
C GLY A 104 -49.07 4.30 -4.57
N VAL A 105 -49.61 3.10 -4.80
CA VAL A 105 -51.03 2.90 -5.14
C VAL A 105 -51.72 2.07 -4.08
N ASP A 106 -51.98 2.69 -2.93
CA ASP A 106 -53.12 2.37 -2.07
C ASP A 106 -53.51 3.63 -1.29
N VAL A 107 -54.32 4.46 -1.93
CA VAL A 107 -55.20 5.43 -1.25
C VAL A 107 -56.59 5.23 -1.82
N ALA A 108 -57.35 4.33 -1.20
CA ALA A 108 -58.82 4.33 -1.16
C ALA A 108 -59.29 3.48 0.02
#